data_AF-A0A7C4C4D4-F1
#
_entry.id   AF-A0A7C4C4D4-F1
#
_cell.length_a   1.000
_cell.length_b   1.000
_cell.length_c   1.000
_cell.angle_alpha   90.00
_cell.angle_beta   90.00
_cell.angle_gamma   90.00
#
_symmetry.space_group_name_H-M   'P 1'
#
loop_
_entity.id
_entity.type
_entity.pdbx_description
1 polymer ?
#
loop_
_entity_poly.entity_id
_entity_poly.type
_entity_poly.pdbx_seq_one_letter_code
_entity_poly.pdbx_strand_id
1 'polypeptide(L)'
;MVNYILGLEALRIMERGYIKIANINELINVIVLGEVYGIVYLPINDFTKDLNILINALDYVEKNFGEVITIIPNIGLTPTSKFLLGPSFQGVKGFAIVFKRRAK
;
A
#
# COMPACT_ATOMS: atom_id res chain seq x y z
N MET A 1 5.30 -3.87 -27.37
CA MET A 1 4.41 -2.70 -27.21
C MET A 1 4.00 -2.45 -25.76
N VAL A 2 3.74 -3.48 -24.94
CA VAL A 2 3.34 -3.35 -23.53
C VAL A 2 4.42 -2.70 -22.64
N ASN A 3 5.71 -3.05 -22.82
CA ASN A 3 6.80 -2.47 -22.01
C ASN A 3 6.99 -0.96 -22.16
N TYR A 4 6.63 -0.38 -23.31
CA TYR A 4 6.79 1.05 -23.55
C TYR A 4 5.71 1.88 -22.81
N ILE A 5 4.50 1.33 -22.71
CA ILE A 5 3.38 1.96 -22.00
C ILE A 5 3.61 1.94 -20.49
N LEU A 6 4.09 0.81 -19.94
CA LEU A 6 4.48 0.71 -18.52
C LEU A 6 5.62 1.67 -18.17
N GLY A 7 6.59 1.84 -19.07
CA GLY A 7 7.69 2.80 -18.89
C GLY A 7 7.22 4.25 -18.84
N LEU A 8 6.27 4.64 -19.70
CA LEU A 8 5.72 6.00 -19.73
C LEU A 8 4.84 6.32 -18.50
N GLU A 9 4.08 5.35 -18.00
CA GLU A 9 3.34 5.55 -16.74
C GLU A 9 4.27 5.66 -15.53
N ALA A 10 5.29 4.82 -15.44
CA ALA A 10 6.30 4.92 -14.39
C ALA A 10 6.99 6.30 -14.41
N LEU A 11 7.37 6.80 -15.59
CA LEU A 11 7.96 8.13 -15.75
C LEU A 11 7.02 9.23 -15.27
N ARG A 12 5.74 9.17 -15.65
CA ARG A 12 4.70 10.14 -15.22
C ARG A 12 4.47 10.14 -13.72
N ILE A 13 4.57 8.99 -13.05
CA ILE A 13 4.45 8.90 -11.59
C ILE A 13 5.69 9.53 -10.94
N MET A 14 6.89 9.26 -11.47
CA MET A 14 8.12 9.88 -10.99
C MET A 14 8.10 11.41 -11.14
N GLU A 15 7.55 11.93 -12.24
CA GLU A 15 7.41 13.37 -12.49
C GLU A 15 6.40 14.09 -11.59
N ARG A 16 5.41 13.38 -11.03
CA ARG A 16 4.40 13.98 -10.13
C ARG A 16 4.96 14.42 -8.79
N GLY A 17 6.15 13.94 -8.42
CA GLY A 17 6.83 14.31 -7.18
C GLY A 17 6.12 13.77 -5.93
N TYR A 18 6.85 13.76 -4.82
CA TYR A 18 6.29 13.44 -3.51
C TYR A 18 5.34 14.55 -3.06
N ILE A 19 4.09 14.19 -2.75
CA ILE A 19 3.12 15.12 -2.15
C ILE A 19 2.86 14.68 -0.72
N LYS A 20 3.21 15.52 0.25
CA LYS A 20 2.97 15.24 1.66
C LYS A 20 1.48 15.31 1.99
N ILE A 21 0.95 14.27 2.61
CA ILE A 21 -0.45 14.17 3.05
C ILE A 21 -0.50 14.44 4.55
N ALA A 22 -1.23 15.48 4.96
CA ALA A 22 -1.26 15.92 6.36
C ALA A 22 -1.90 14.88 7.32
N ASN A 23 -2.97 14.22 6.87
CA ASN A 23 -3.80 13.35 7.72
C ASN A 23 -3.72 11.88 7.29
N ILE A 24 -2.53 11.38 6.98
CA ILE A 24 -2.33 10.00 6.51
C ILE A 24 -2.84 8.94 7.51
N ASN A 25 -2.88 9.27 8.80
CA ASN A 25 -3.44 8.44 9.86
C ASN A 25 -4.94 8.15 9.69
N GLU A 26 -5.69 9.02 9.01
CA GLU A 26 -7.12 8.81 8.71
C GLU A 26 -7.34 7.76 7.61
N LEU A 27 -6.31 7.49 6.81
CA LEU A 27 -6.34 6.49 5.73
C LEU A 27 -5.88 5.11 6.20
N ILE A 28 -5.37 4.99 7.43
CA ILE A 28 -4.95 3.73 8.02
C ILE A 28 -6.14 3.08 8.72
N ASN A 29 -6.51 1.88 8.30
CA ASN A 29 -7.72 1.21 8.81
C ASN A 29 -7.49 0.45 10.12
N VAL A 30 -6.33 -0.20 10.27
CA VAL A 30 -6.07 -1.10 11.40
C VAL A 30 -4.62 -0.99 11.84
N ILE A 31 -4.42 -0.96 13.15
CA ILE A 31 -3.11 -1.07 13.79
C ILE A 31 -3.17 -2.25 14.76
N VAL A 32 -2.28 -3.23 14.58
CA VAL A 32 -2.10 -4.36 15.49
C VAL A 32 -0.71 -4.28 16.09
N LEU A 33 -0.61 -4.35 17.41
CA LEU A 33 0.66 -4.24 18.13
C LEU A 33 0.95 -5.52 18.91
N GLY A 34 2.06 -6.17 18.59
CA GLY A 34 2.68 -7.21 19.41
C GLY A 34 3.79 -6.62 20.30
N GLU A 35 4.53 -7.46 21.02
CA GLU A 35 5.59 -7.00 21.92
C GLU A 35 6.76 -6.34 21.18
N VAL A 36 7.24 -6.97 20.10
CA VAL A 36 8.41 -6.51 19.32
C VAL A 36 8.01 -5.89 17.99
N TYR A 37 6.92 -6.36 17.39
CA TYR A 37 6.48 -5.96 16.05
C TYR A 37 5.09 -5.34 16.08
N GLY A 38 4.78 -4.55 15.07
CA GLY A 38 3.43 -4.08 14.79
C GLY A 38 3.12 -4.14 13.30
N ILE A 39 1.82 -4.06 12.99
CA ILE A 39 1.30 -4.08 11.64
C ILE A 39 0.30 -2.94 11.48
N VAL A 40 0.44 -2.20 10.39
CA VAL A 40 -0.51 -1.20 9.92
C VAL A 40 -1.13 -1.70 8.62
N TYR A 41 -2.46 -1.63 8.49
CA TYR A 41 -3.14 -1.93 7.23
C TYR A 41 -3.55 -0.63 6.52
N LEU A 42 -3.04 -0.45 5.31
CA LEU A 42 -3.37 0.65 4.41
C LEU A 42 -4.24 0.12 3.25
N PRO A 43 -5.55 0.39 3.21
CA PRO A 43 -6.35 0.15 2.02
C PRO A 43 -5.92 1.06 0.86
N ILE A 44 -6.02 0.56 -0.37
CA ILE A 44 -5.84 1.36 -1.59
C ILE A 44 -6.93 1.04 -2.61
N ASN A 45 -7.20 2.00 -3.49
CA ASN A 45 -8.21 1.87 -4.55
C ASN A 45 -7.56 1.59 -5.91
N ASP A 46 -6.42 2.23 -6.18
CA ASP A 46 -5.67 2.12 -7.44
C ASP A 46 -4.18 2.04 -7.13
N PHE A 47 -3.56 0.90 -7.43
CA PHE A 47 -2.16 0.63 -7.07
C PHE A 47 -1.20 1.73 -7.54
N THR A 48 -1.38 2.19 -8.78
CA THR A 48 -0.45 3.12 -9.43
C THR A 48 -0.67 4.55 -8.94
N LYS A 49 -1.93 4.97 -8.80
CA LYS A 49 -2.27 6.33 -8.35
C LYS A 49 -2.02 6.53 -6.86
N ASP A 50 -2.15 5.47 -6.07
CA ASP A 50 -2.07 5.54 -4.61
C ASP A 50 -0.65 5.28 -4.08
N LEU A 51 0.36 5.13 -4.95
CA LEU A 51 1.76 5.01 -4.51
C LEU A 51 2.22 6.18 -3.62
N ASN A 52 1.73 7.38 -3.89
CA ASN A 52 2.03 8.54 -3.05
C ASN A 52 1.34 8.45 -1.67
N ILE A 53 0.21 7.76 -1.56
CA ILE A 53 -0.41 7.47 -0.26
C ILE A 53 0.45 6.44 0.50
N LEU A 54 0.89 5.38 -0.19
CA LEU A 54 1.76 4.37 0.41
C LEU A 54 3.04 4.99 0.98
N ILE A 55 3.74 5.85 0.23
CA ILE A 55 5.00 6.43 0.73
C ILE A 55 4.78 7.33 1.96
N ASN A 56 3.68 8.10 2.00
CA ASN A 56 3.31 8.88 3.19
C ASN A 56 2.98 7.97 4.39
N ALA A 57 2.36 6.80 4.15
CA ALA A 57 2.08 5.85 5.20
C ALA A 57 3.36 5.22 5.77
N LEU A 58 4.36 4.93 4.92
CA LEU A 58 5.67 4.47 5.37
C LEU A 58 6.36 5.53 6.22
N ASP A 59 6.41 6.79 5.76
CA ASP A 59 6.95 7.92 6.53
C ASP A 59 6.25 8.06 7.89
N TYR A 60 4.93 7.91 7.91
CA TYR A 60 4.15 7.95 9.14
C TYR A 60 4.50 6.81 10.09
N VAL A 61 4.66 5.59 9.59
CA VAL A 61 5.03 4.43 10.41
C VAL A 61 6.43 4.58 10.99
N GLU A 62 7.41 4.93 10.15
CA GLU A 62 8.79 5.24 10.53
C GLU A 62 8.82 6.30 11.64
N LYS A 63 8.10 7.41 11.44
CA LYS A 63 8.11 8.52 12.40
C LYS A 63 7.49 8.14 13.75
N ASN A 64 6.35 7.45 13.74
CA ASN A 64 5.51 7.32 14.93
C ASN A 64 5.63 5.97 15.66
N PHE A 65 5.95 4.88 14.96
CA PHE A 65 5.92 3.53 15.55
C PHE A 65 7.27 2.82 15.54
N GLY A 66 8.05 2.97 14.47
CA GLY A 66 9.37 2.35 14.34
C GLY A 66 9.72 1.96 12.90
N GLU A 67 10.83 1.24 12.76
CA GLU A 67 11.44 0.88 11.48
C GLU A 67 10.53 -0.04 10.65
N VAL A 68 10.24 0.35 9.40
CA VAL A 68 9.50 -0.51 8.47
C VAL A 68 10.40 -1.67 8.05
N ILE A 69 9.91 -2.89 8.23
CA ILE A 69 10.64 -4.12 7.89
C ILE A 69 10.21 -4.65 6.53
N THR A 70 8.90 -4.66 6.27
CA THR A 70 8.38 -5.17 4.99
C THR A 70 6.98 -4.65 4.70
N ILE A 71 6.60 -4.74 3.43
CA ILE A 71 5.28 -4.38 2.91
C ILE A 71 4.71 -5.62 2.21
N ILE A 72 3.56 -6.08 2.67
CA ILE A 72 2.88 -7.25 2.12
C ILE A 72 1.66 -6.75 1.35
N PRO A 73 1.62 -6.86 0.01
CA PRO A 73 0.43 -6.50 -0.75
C PRO A 73 -0.70 -7.49 -0.47
N ASN A 74 -1.86 -6.98 -0.10
CA ASN A 74 -3.08 -7.77 -0.05
C ASN A 74 -3.62 -7.96 -1.47
N ILE A 75 -3.27 -9.09 -2.09
CA ILE A 75 -3.75 -9.46 -3.42
C ILE A 75 -5.05 -10.26 -3.27
N GLY A 76 -6.15 -9.70 -3.79
CA GLY A 76 -7.43 -10.38 -3.84
C GLY A 76 -7.56 -11.23 -5.10
N LEU A 77 -7.71 -12.54 -4.96
CA LEU A 77 -8.38 -13.38 -5.95
C LEU A 77 -9.80 -13.64 -5.44
N THR A 78 -10.80 -13.02 -6.07
CA THR A 78 -12.21 -13.35 -5.80
C THR A 78 -12.70 -14.37 -6.83
N PRO A 79 -13.38 -15.46 -6.43
CA PRO A 79 -14.15 -16.26 -7.38
C PRO A 79 -15.22 -15.35 -7.98
N THR A 80 -15.16 -15.08 -9.28
CA THR A 80 -16.23 -14.40 -9.99
C THR A 80 -17.43 -15.33 -9.98
N SER A 81 -18.33 -15.19 -9.00
CA SER A 81 -19.53 -16.02 -8.98
C SER A 81 -20.52 -15.52 -10.03
N LYS A 82 -20.81 -16.39 -11.01
CA LYS A 82 -22.05 -16.49 -11.81
C LYS A 82 -22.25 -15.50 -12.98
N PHE A 83 -21.53 -15.70 -14.09
CA PHE A 83 -22.02 -15.84 -15.49
C PHE A 83 -20.83 -15.60 -16.45
N LEU A 84 -20.33 -16.67 -17.08
CA LEU A 84 -19.49 -16.71 -18.29
C LEU A 84 -17.97 -16.42 -18.34
N LEU A 85 -17.25 -15.80 -17.38
CA LEU A 85 -15.84 -15.38 -17.67
C LEU A 85 -14.74 -15.62 -16.59
N GLY A 86 -14.75 -16.74 -15.85
CA GLY A 86 -13.61 -17.18 -15.01
C GLY A 86 -13.21 -16.23 -13.86
N PRO A 87 -12.29 -16.62 -12.94
CA PRO A 87 -11.81 -15.74 -11.86
C PRO A 87 -11.11 -14.51 -12.44
N SER A 88 -11.60 -13.31 -12.14
CA SER A 88 -10.94 -12.06 -12.51
C SER A 88 -10.01 -11.59 -11.39
N PHE A 89 -8.77 -11.25 -11.76
CA PHE A 89 -7.82 -10.65 -10.83
C PHE A 89 -8.30 -9.24 -10.49
N GLN A 90 -8.57 -8.98 -9.21
CA GLN A 90 -9.09 -7.69 -8.74
C GLN A 90 -8.00 -6.68 -8.35
N GLY A 91 -6.73 -7.00 -8.58
CA GLY A 91 -5.61 -6.13 -8.21
C GLY A 91 -5.24 -6.19 -6.75
N VAL A 92 -4.28 -5.35 -6.36
CA VAL A 92 -3.88 -5.11 -4.96
C VAL A 92 -4.97 -4.29 -4.28
N LYS A 93 -5.46 -4.74 -3.12
CA LYS A 93 -6.53 -4.08 -2.33
C LYS A 93 -6.03 -3.24 -1.17
N GLY A 94 -4.75 -3.35 -0.87
CA GLY A 94 -4.14 -2.71 0.29
C GLY A 94 -2.77 -3.28 0.56
N PHE A 95 -2.14 -2.76 1.61
CA PHE A 95 -0.83 -3.18 2.08
C PHE A 95 -0.87 -3.40 3.58
N ALA A 96 -0.33 -4.52 4.03
CA ALA A 96 0.09 -4.67 5.41
C ALA A 96 1.54 -4.18 5.52
N ILE A 97 1.76 -3.11 6.27
CA ILE A 97 3.07 -2.54 6.58
C ILE A 97 3.50 -3.11 7.92
N VAL A 98 4.53 -3.95 7.90
CA VAL A 98 5.10 -4.56 9.10
C VAL A 98 6.28 -3.72 9.56
N PHE A 99 6.30 -3.39 10.85
CA PHE A 99 7.37 -2.58 11.45
C PHE A 99 7.89 -3.20 12.74
N LYS A 100 9.17 -2.97 13.03
CA LYS A 100 9.77 -3.26 14.32
C LYS A 100 9.50 -2.06 15.23
N ARG A 101 8.94 -2.33 16.41
CA ARG A 101 8.58 -1.27 17.35
C ARG A 101 9.85 -0.58 17.85
N ARG A 102 9.83 0.76 17.83
CA ARG A 102 10.84 1.55 18.55
C ARG A 102 10.67 1.27 20.04
N ALA A 103 11.77 0.92 20.70
CA ALA A 103 11.79 0.79 22.16
C ALA A 103 11.29 2.11 22.77
N LYS A 104 10.34 2.02 23.69
CA LYS A 104 9.89 3.18 24.47
C LYS A 104 10.95 3.56 25.49
#